data_AF-A0A6J4VBP2-F1
#
_entry.id   AF-A0A6J4VBP2-F1
#
_cell.length_a   1.000
_cell.length_b   1.000
_cell.length_c   1.000
_cell.angle_alpha   90.00
_cell.angle_beta   90.00
_cell.angle_gamma   90.00
#
_symmetry.space_group_name_H-M   'P 1'
#
loop_
_entity.id
_entity.type
_entity.pdbx_description
1 polymer ?
#
loop_
_entity_poly.entity_id
_entity_poly.type
_entity_poly.pdbx_seq_one_letter_code
_entity_poly.pdbx_strand_id
1 'polypeptide(L)'
;MSTEQPDQDLPEQTRVRLEKVARLRELGLDPYTPRAHRTHEIAELAALVPPMEGATDSADGGTTPPSVPSEGEAGESVTIVGRLVSRRDMGKNASFANLRDGSGAFQLYLRRDRLGDEPY
;
A
#
# COMPACT_ATOMS: atom_id res chain seq x y z
N MET A 1 -21.83 -38.40 -13.99
CA MET A 1 -20.89 -38.05 -12.90
C MET A 1 -20.73 -36.54 -12.93
N SER A 2 -21.54 -35.86 -12.13
CA SER A 2 -21.52 -34.40 -12.04
C SER A 2 -20.25 -33.99 -11.34
N THR A 3 -19.41 -33.22 -12.02
CA THR A 3 -18.27 -32.55 -11.38
C THR A 3 -18.83 -31.46 -10.48
N GLU A 4 -18.97 -31.74 -9.19
CA GLU A 4 -19.14 -30.71 -8.17
C GLU A 4 -17.98 -29.71 -8.35
N GLN A 5 -18.31 -28.48 -8.75
CA GLN A 5 -17.35 -27.39 -8.81
C GLN A 5 -17.24 -26.81 -7.40
N PRO A 6 -16.14 -27.07 -6.64
CA PRO A 6 -16.01 -26.61 -5.25
C PRO A 6 -15.91 -25.08 -5.11
N ASP A 7 -15.83 -24.35 -6.22
CA ASP A 7 -15.65 -22.89 -6.27
C ASP A 7 -16.98 -22.10 -6.22
N GLN A 8 -18.13 -22.76 -6.47
CA GLN A 8 -19.43 -22.08 -6.56
C GLN A 8 -20.01 -21.70 -5.20
N ASP A 9 -19.61 -22.38 -4.12
CA ASP A 9 -20.08 -22.13 -2.74
C ASP A 9 -19.18 -21.15 -1.97
N LEU A 10 -18.09 -20.67 -2.58
CA LEU A 10 -17.19 -19.72 -1.92
C LEU A 10 -17.74 -18.30 -1.97
N PRO A 11 -17.56 -17.51 -0.89
CA PRO A 11 -17.86 -16.09 -0.92
C PRO A 11 -17.12 -15.40 -2.08
N GLU A 12 -17.78 -14.46 -2.76
CA GLU A 12 -17.23 -13.73 -3.91
C GLU A 12 -15.81 -13.20 -3.64
N GLN A 13 -15.58 -12.66 -2.44
CA GLN A 13 -14.29 -12.14 -2.02
C GLN A 13 -13.18 -13.20 -2.00
N THR A 14 -13.50 -14.44 -1.65
CA THR A 14 -12.54 -15.56 -1.65
C THR A 14 -12.21 -15.95 -3.08
N ARG A 15 -13.21 -16.04 -3.95
CA ARG A 15 -13.03 -16.35 -5.37
C ARG A 15 -12.11 -15.32 -6.05
N VAL A 16 -12.37 -14.03 -5.85
CA VAL A 16 -11.52 -12.94 -6.38
C VAL A 16 -10.08 -13.01 -5.84
N ARG A 17 -9.88 -13.42 -4.59
CA ARG A 17 -8.53 -13.58 -4.02
C ARG A 17 -7.79 -14.76 -4.65
N LEU A 18 -8.47 -15.88 -4.87
CA LEU A 18 -7.89 -17.06 -5.52
C LEU A 18 -7.54 -16.80 -6.98
N GLU A 19 -8.39 -16.07 -7.71
CA GLU A 19 -8.13 -15.64 -9.09
C GLU A 19 -6.86 -14.78 -9.18
N LYS A 20 -6.68 -13.83 -8.25
CA LYS A 20 -5.45 -13.03 -8.16
C LYS A 20 -4.21 -13.87 -7.88
N VAL A 21 -4.33 -14.88 -7.00
CA VAL A 21 -3.23 -15.81 -6.71
C VAL A 21 -2.88 -16.64 -7.95
N ALA A 22 -3.88 -17.10 -8.71
CA ALA A 22 -3.66 -17.82 -9.96
C ALA A 22 -2.93 -16.94 -10.98
N ARG A 23 -3.38 -15.69 -11.18
CA ARG A 23 -2.73 -14.72 -12.07
C ARG A 23 -1.26 -14.46 -11.69
N LEU A 24 -0.95 -14.34 -10.40
CA LEU A 24 0.45 -14.19 -9.94
C LEU A 24 1.30 -15.40 -10.32
N ARG A 25 0.77 -16.62 -10.14
CA ARG A 25 1.45 -17.86 -10.52
C ARG A 25 1.66 -17.98 -12.03
N GLU A 26 0.69 -17.56 -12.83
CA GLU A 26 0.80 -17.52 -14.31
C GLU A 26 1.91 -16.59 -14.79
N LEU A 27 2.13 -15.48 -14.07
CA LEU A 27 3.26 -14.57 -14.29
C LEU A 27 4.61 -15.13 -13.79
N GLY A 28 4.63 -16.36 -13.27
CA GLY A 28 5.83 -16.99 -12.69
C GLY A 28 6.24 -16.40 -11.34
N LEU A 29 5.37 -15.61 -10.70
CA LEU A 29 5.62 -14.99 -9.40
C LEU A 29 5.08 -15.89 -8.29
N ASP A 30 5.93 -16.22 -7.32
CA ASP A 30 5.50 -16.92 -6.11
C ASP A 30 4.82 -15.93 -5.14
N PRO A 31 3.50 -16.07 -4.90
CA PRO A 31 2.74 -15.17 -4.03
C PRO A 31 3.19 -15.21 -2.56
N TYR A 32 3.89 -16.26 -2.13
CA TYR A 32 4.35 -16.44 -0.74
C TYR A 32 5.87 -16.40 -0.63
N THR A 33 6.48 -15.52 -1.41
CA THR A 33 7.92 -15.28 -1.40
C THR A 33 8.40 -14.73 -0.04
N PRO A 34 9.42 -15.34 0.60
CA PRO A 34 9.97 -14.86 1.87
C PRO A 34 11.00 -13.71 1.74
N ARG A 35 11.07 -13.02 0.58
CA ARG A 35 12.13 -12.03 0.23
C ARG A 35 11.95 -10.63 0.85
N ALA A 36 11.17 -10.48 1.90
CA ALA A 36 10.92 -9.16 2.48
C ALA A 36 12.09 -8.74 3.39
N HIS A 37 12.99 -7.90 2.87
CA HIS A 37 14.08 -7.30 3.66
C HIS A 37 13.60 -6.00 4.34
N ARG A 38 13.22 -6.08 5.61
CA ARG A 38 12.83 -4.92 6.41
C ARG A 38 14.07 -4.18 6.90
N THR A 39 14.13 -2.85 6.70
CA THR A 39 15.19 -2.01 7.28
C THR A 39 14.74 -1.27 8.54
N HIS A 40 13.46 -0.91 8.65
CA HIS A 40 12.95 -0.12 9.78
C HIS A 40 11.61 -0.65 10.31
N GLU A 41 11.33 -0.38 11.59
CA GLU A 41 9.99 -0.47 12.15
C GLU A 41 9.15 0.78 11.84
N ILE A 42 7.83 0.62 11.75
CA ILE A 42 6.95 1.79 11.57
C ILE A 42 7.08 2.78 12.74
N ALA A 43 7.25 2.28 13.96
CA ALA A 43 7.45 3.13 15.13
C ALA A 43 8.72 3.98 15.05
N GLU A 44 9.80 3.45 14.45
CA GLU A 44 11.06 4.17 14.28
C GLU A 44 10.95 5.27 13.22
N LEU A 45 10.11 5.06 12.20
CA LEU A 45 9.88 6.06 11.16
C LEU A 45 9.24 7.34 11.71
N ALA A 46 8.45 7.27 12.79
CA ALA A 46 7.88 8.46 13.42
C ALA A 46 8.96 9.40 14.00
N ALA A 47 10.15 8.88 14.32
CA ALA A 47 11.27 9.67 14.79
C ALA A 47 12.15 10.21 13.65
N LEU A 48 12.26 9.45 12.55
CA LEU A 48 13.08 9.79 11.37
C LEU A 48 12.37 10.75 10.41
N VAL A 49 11.06 10.58 10.23
CA VAL A 49 10.23 11.41 9.36
C VAL A 49 9.21 12.10 10.26
N PRO A 50 9.38 13.40 10.58
CA PRO A 50 8.36 14.11 11.32
C PRO A 50 7.03 13.96 10.58
N PRO A 51 5.92 13.74 11.31
CA PRO A 51 4.62 13.61 10.67
C PRO A 51 4.41 14.85 9.81
N MET A 52 4.16 14.65 8.50
CA MET A 52 3.73 15.75 7.65
C MET A 52 2.40 16.24 8.21
N GLU A 53 2.44 17.37 8.91
CA GLU A 53 1.27 18.02 9.47
C GLU A 53 0.36 18.45 8.32
N GLY A 54 -0.62 17.60 8.00
CA GLY A 54 -1.52 17.83 6.86
C GLY A 54 -2.74 16.94 6.82
N ALA A 55 -3.13 16.33 7.94
CA ALA A 55 -4.38 15.57 8.04
C ALA A 55 -4.98 15.67 9.45
N THR A 56 -5.16 16.90 9.95
CA THR A 56 -6.21 17.13 10.94
C THR A 56 -7.49 17.44 10.18
N ASP A 57 -8.50 16.57 10.27
CA ASP A 57 -9.89 16.92 9.96
C ASP A 57 -10.31 18.01 10.96
N SER A 58 -10.05 19.27 10.61
CA SER A 58 -10.55 20.44 11.31
C SER A 58 -11.49 21.19 10.38
N ALA A 59 -12.74 21.29 10.81
CA ALA A 59 -13.88 21.85 10.11
C ALA A 59 -13.85 23.39 9.95
N ASP A 60 -12.69 23.99 9.64
CA ASP A 60 -12.59 25.43 9.43
C ASP A 60 -11.80 25.73 8.14
N GLY A 61 -12.46 26.47 7.24
CA GLY A 61 -12.11 26.64 5.83
C GLY A 61 -10.87 27.48 5.54
N GLY A 62 -9.69 26.98 5.92
CA GLY A 62 -8.38 27.51 5.52
C GLY A 62 -7.55 26.44 4.81
N THR A 63 -7.82 26.20 3.51
CA THR A 63 -7.03 25.26 2.70
C THR A 63 -5.64 25.84 2.41
N THR A 64 -4.71 25.67 3.35
CA THR A 64 -3.29 25.70 3.00
C THR A 64 -2.97 24.31 2.44
N PRO A 65 -2.63 24.18 1.15
CA PRO A 65 -2.25 22.88 0.62
C PRO A 65 -1.05 22.34 1.42
N PRO A 66 -1.00 21.04 1.72
CA PRO A 66 0.15 20.46 2.39
C PRO A 66 1.39 20.80 1.57
N SER A 67 2.39 21.38 2.23
CA SER A 67 3.69 21.66 1.62
C SER A 67 4.37 20.32 1.42
N VAL A 68 4.06 19.67 0.29
CA VAL A 68 4.82 18.53 -0.21
C VAL A 68 6.28 19.00 -0.35
N PRO A 69 7.25 18.29 0.22
CA PRO A 69 8.65 18.66 0.08
C PRO A 69 8.96 18.72 -1.42
N SER A 70 9.57 19.84 -1.81
CA SER A 70 9.99 20.07 -3.19
C SER A 70 10.97 18.99 -3.63
N GLU A 71 10.98 18.69 -4.92
CA GLU A 71 11.52 17.49 -5.56
C GLU A 71 13.06 17.28 -5.47
N GLY A 72 13.76 17.87 -4.50
CA GLY A 72 15.22 17.88 -4.40
C GLY A 72 15.85 17.26 -3.15
N GLU A 73 15.08 16.95 -2.10
CA GLU A 73 15.63 16.26 -0.93
C GLU A 73 15.40 14.75 -1.08
N ALA A 74 16.41 14.07 -1.62
CA ALA A 74 16.48 12.61 -1.56
C ALA A 74 16.66 12.21 -0.09
N GLY A 75 15.54 12.08 0.62
CA GLY A 75 15.51 11.48 1.95
C GLY A 75 16.04 10.05 1.91
N GLU A 76 16.36 9.51 3.10
CA GLU A 76 16.85 8.15 3.25
C GLU A 76 15.83 7.13 2.70
N SER A 77 16.31 6.16 1.91
CA SER A 77 15.47 5.09 1.39
C SER A 77 15.21 4.05 2.48
N VAL A 78 13.97 3.99 2.94
CA VAL A 78 13.53 3.05 3.99
C VAL A 78 12.67 1.93 3.39
N THR A 79 12.83 0.71 3.92
CA THR A 79 12.00 -0.45 3.55
C THR A 79 11.24 -0.93 4.77
N ILE A 80 9.91 -0.83 4.70
CA ILE A 80 8.99 -1.31 5.73
C ILE A 80 8.13 -2.44 5.20
N VAL A 81 7.69 -3.31 6.12
CA VAL A 81 6.86 -4.47 5.82
C VAL A 81 5.70 -4.50 6.80
N GLY A 82 4.54 -4.94 6.34
CA GLY A 82 3.35 -4.98 7.18
C GLY A 82 2.12 -5.45 6.42
N ARG A 83 0.97 -5.39 7.09
CA ARG A 83 -0.34 -5.67 6.52
C ARG A 83 -0.89 -4.41 5.86
N LEU A 84 -1.24 -4.49 4.58
CA LEU A 84 -2.02 -3.44 3.92
C LEU A 84 -3.47 -3.49 4.44
N VAL A 85 -3.90 -2.45 5.15
CA VAL A 85 -5.23 -2.38 5.79
C VAL A 85 -6.25 -1.73 4.86
N SER A 86 -5.87 -0.63 4.22
CA SER A 86 -6.73 0.06 3.26
C SER A 86 -5.90 0.66 2.14
N ARG A 87 -6.53 0.79 0.97
CA ARG A 87 -6.00 1.51 -0.18
C ARG A 87 -7.12 2.39 -0.74
N ARG A 88 -6.80 3.64 -1.00
CA ARG A 88 -7.69 4.65 -1.56
C ARG A 88 -7.03 5.18 -2.84
N ASP A 89 -7.62 4.81 -3.96
CA ASP A 89 -7.14 5.20 -5.27
C ASP A 89 -7.76 6.57 -5.60
N MET A 90 -6.94 7.65 -5.60
CA MET A 90 -7.40 9.04 -5.79
C MET A 90 -7.15 9.51 -7.24
N GLY A 91 -7.75 8.80 -8.20
CA GLY A 91 -7.66 9.16 -9.62
C GLY A 91 -6.33 8.76 -10.27
N LYS A 92 -5.98 9.45 -11.37
CA LYS A 92 -4.99 8.96 -12.35
C LYS A 92 -3.54 8.91 -11.83
N ASN A 93 -3.19 9.77 -10.87
CA ASN A 93 -1.77 10.06 -10.56
C ASN A 93 -1.38 9.78 -9.10
N ALA A 94 -2.32 9.51 -8.19
CA ALA A 94 -2.04 9.36 -6.77
C ALA A 94 -2.88 8.26 -6.11
N SER A 95 -2.28 7.52 -5.19
CA SER A 95 -2.95 6.53 -4.35
C SER A 95 -2.43 6.61 -2.92
N PHE A 96 -3.32 6.44 -1.96
CA PHE A 96 -2.99 6.40 -0.53
C PHE A 96 -3.22 5.00 0.00
N ALA A 97 -2.26 4.46 0.72
CA ALA A 97 -2.36 3.13 1.34
C ALA A 97 -2.02 3.22 2.82
N ASN A 98 -2.74 2.51 3.67
CA ASN A 98 -2.40 2.39 5.08
C ASN A 98 -1.78 1.02 5.34
N LEU A 99 -0.52 1.02 5.76
CA LEU A 99 0.24 -0.16 6.15
C LEU A 99 0.27 -0.26 7.67
N ARG A 100 0.10 -1.45 8.23
CA ARG A 100 0.17 -1.69 9.67
C ARG A 100 1.10 -2.86 9.98
N ASP A 101 2.04 -2.66 10.89
CA ASP A 101 2.91 -3.70 11.43
C ASP A 101 2.62 -3.93 12.94
N GLY A 102 3.48 -4.67 13.62
CA GLY A 102 3.34 -4.90 15.08
C GLY A 102 3.64 -3.66 15.93
N SER A 103 4.34 -2.67 15.37
CA SER A 103 4.79 -1.46 16.05
C SER A 103 3.84 -0.28 15.85
N GLY A 104 3.10 -0.22 14.74
CA GLY A 104 2.18 0.87 14.46
C GLY A 104 1.52 0.84 13.10
N ALA A 105 0.94 1.97 12.70
CA ALA A 105 0.34 2.20 11.39
C ALA A 105 1.04 3.37 10.68
N PHE A 106 1.22 3.24 9.36
CA PHE A 106 1.89 4.22 8.51
C PHE A 106 1.08 4.46 7.23
N GLN A 107 1.00 5.71 6.78
CA GLN A 107 0.35 6.05 5.52
C GLN A 107 1.37 6.20 4.39
N LEU A 108 1.17 5.43 3.33
CA LEU A 108 1.92 5.46 2.10
C LEU A 108 1.24 6.41 1.12
N TYR A 109 2.04 7.29 0.53
CA TYR A 109 1.64 8.12 -0.60
C TYR A 109 2.36 7.64 -1.87
N LEU A 110 1.58 7.08 -2.79
CA LEU A 110 2.08 6.48 -4.02
C LEU A 110 1.74 7.41 -5.19
N ARG A 111 2.77 7.93 -5.88
CA ARG A 111 2.63 8.68 -7.14
C ARG A 111 2.98 7.78 -8.31
N ARG A 112 2.11 7.74 -9.32
CA ARG A 112 2.32 6.93 -10.54
C ARG A 112 3.64 7.31 -11.25
N ASP A 113 3.94 8.60 -11.31
CA ASP A 113 5.11 9.14 -11.99
C ASP A 113 6.45 8.63 -11.40
N ARG A 114 6.47 8.23 -10.12
CA ARG A 114 7.66 7.69 -9.44
C ARG A 114 7.73 6.17 -9.42
N LEU A 115 6.60 5.48 -9.62
CA LEU A 115 6.54 4.02 -9.59
C LEU A 115 6.82 3.39 -10.96
N GLY A 116 6.73 4.18 -12.04
CA GLY A 116 6.83 3.70 -13.41
C GLY A 116 5.46 3.26 -13.97
N ASP A 117 5.37 3.13 -15.29
CA ASP A 117 4.14 2.74 -16.01
C ASP A 117 3.88 1.22 -16.05
N GLU A 118 4.71 0.43 -15.37
CA GLU A 118 4.55 -1.02 -15.36
C GLU A 118 3.34 -1.41 -14.50
N PRO A 119 2.35 -2.11 -15.09
CA PRO A 119 1.07 -2.34 -14.44
C PRO A 119 1.21 -3.27 -13.23
N TYR A 120 0.67 -2.77 -12.12
CA TYR A 120 0.28 -3.51 -10.92
C TYR A 120 -0.52 -4.80 -11.20
#